data_AF-A0A1L7H719-F1
#
_entry.id   AF-A0A1L7H719-F1
#
_cell.length_a   1.000
_cell.length_b   1.000
_cell.length_c   1.000
_cell.angle_alpha   90.00
_cell.angle_beta   90.00
_cell.angle_gamma   90.00
#
_symmetry.space_group_name_H-M   'P 1'
#
loop_
_entity.id
_entity.type
_entity.pdbx_description
1 polymer ?
#
loop_
_entity_poly.entity_id
_entity_poly.type
_entity_poly.pdbx_seq_one_letter_code
_entity_poly.pdbx_strand_id
1 'polypeptide(L)'
;CALPMWRVSAFIGVNIVTAQTTWEGIWMNCVVQSTGQMQCKIHDSMLALSGDLQAARALTIISIVLGILGVLVAIMGAKCTNC
;
A
#
# COMPACT_ATOMS: atom_id res chain seq x y z
N CYS A 1 1.37 -7.04 -1.22
CA CYS A 1 0.94 -5.63 -1.45
C CYS A 1 0.90 -4.79 -0.15
N ALA A 2 1.76 -5.04 0.85
CA ALA A 2 1.72 -4.34 2.13
C ALA A 2 2.86 -3.31 2.34
N LEU A 3 3.80 -3.22 1.40
CA LEU A 3 4.96 -2.34 1.52
C LEU A 3 4.57 -0.88 1.24
N PRO A 4 5.06 0.10 2.02
CA PRO A 4 4.70 1.52 1.86
C PRO A 4 5.45 2.24 0.74
N MET A 5 5.81 1.52 -0.33
CA MET A 5 6.63 2.04 -1.43
C MET A 5 5.82 2.39 -2.69
N TRP A 6 4.53 2.68 -2.54
CA TRP A 6 3.67 2.99 -3.68
C TRP A 6 3.99 4.36 -4.27
N ARG A 7 4.34 5.33 -3.43
CA ARG A 7 4.84 6.64 -3.84
C ARG A 7 5.93 7.11 -2.88
N VAL A 8 7.04 7.58 -3.40
CA VAL A 8 8.15 8.13 -2.60
C VAL A 8 8.32 9.59 -2.95
N SER A 9 8.11 10.47 -1.99
CA SER A 9 8.30 11.91 -2.12
C SER A 9 9.38 12.38 -1.15
N ALA A 10 10.43 13.00 -1.67
CA ALA A 10 11.49 13.60 -0.85
C ALA A 10 11.33 15.12 -0.88
N PHE A 11 11.10 15.72 0.29
CA PHE A 11 11.11 17.16 0.46
C PHE A 11 12.52 17.58 0.85
N ILE A 12 13.28 18.08 -0.13
CA ILE A 12 14.61 18.69 0.09
C ILE A 12 14.45 20.21 -0.01
N GLY A 13 13.98 20.83 1.07
CA GLY A 13 13.94 22.29 1.21
C GLY A 13 15.23 22.84 1.81
N VAL A 14 15.51 24.14 1.57
CA VAL A 14 16.71 24.88 2.03
C VAL A 14 16.94 24.82 3.56
N ASN A 15 15.92 24.45 4.34
CA ASN A 15 16.01 24.26 5.79
C ASN A 15 16.17 22.77 6.17
N ILE A 16 17.35 22.42 6.69
CA ILE A 16 17.75 21.10 7.20
C ILE A 16 16.78 20.51 8.25
N VAL A 17 16.02 21.37 8.94
CA VAL A 17 15.04 20.96 9.98
C VAL A 17 13.75 20.36 9.38
N THR A 18 13.44 20.66 8.12
CA THR A 18 12.21 20.19 7.44
C THR A 18 12.46 19.14 6.35
N ALA A 19 13.72 18.79 6.11
CA ALA A 19 14.05 17.77 5.12
C ALA A 19 13.48 16.41 5.58
N GLN A 20 12.55 15.88 4.79
CA GLN A 20 11.82 14.67 5.11
C GLN A 20 11.55 13.83 3.86
N THR A 21 11.79 12.52 3.98
CA THR A 21 11.43 11.54 2.95
C THR A 21 10.13 10.86 3.38
N THR A 22 9.10 11.06 2.59
CA THR A 22 7.76 10.50 2.76
C THR A 22 7.59 9.29 1.86
N TRP A 23 7.31 8.14 2.47
CA TRP A 23 6.99 6.87 1.83
C TRP A 23 5.51 6.65 2.00
N GLU A 24 4.76 6.78 0.92
CA GLU A 24 3.33 6.53 0.93
C GLU A 24 3.03 5.11 0.45
N GLY A 25 2.42 4.35 1.33
CA GLY A 25 1.78 3.10 1.01
C GLY A 25 0.29 3.26 0.79
N ILE A 26 -0.32 2.19 0.29
CA ILE A 26 -1.77 2.12 0.20
C ILE A 26 -2.43 2.25 1.58
N TRP A 27 -1.87 1.63 2.62
CA TRP A 27 -2.52 1.49 3.94
C TRP A 27 -1.86 2.33 5.05
N MET A 28 -0.61 2.73 4.86
CA MET A 28 0.18 3.50 5.82
C MET A 28 1.12 4.43 5.08
N ASN A 29 1.49 5.54 5.70
CA ASN A 29 2.60 6.36 5.27
C ASN A 29 3.72 6.33 6.32
N CYS A 30 4.96 6.40 5.87
CA CYS A 30 6.13 6.48 6.73
C CYS A 30 6.92 7.73 6.37
N VAL A 31 7.25 8.53 7.37
CA VAL A 31 8.01 9.77 7.19
C VAL A 31 9.35 9.59 7.91
N VAL A 32 10.44 9.78 7.17
CA VAL A 32 11.80 9.83 7.71
C VAL A 32 12.22 11.30 7.74
N GLN A 33 12.56 11.82 8.92
CA GLN A 33 13.12 13.16 9.10
C GLN A 33 14.64 13.12 9.25
N SER A 34 15.32 14.23 8.98
CA SER A 34 16.79 14.37 9.12
C SER A 34 17.33 14.06 10.52
N THR A 35 16.48 14.04 11.55
CA THR A 35 16.79 13.60 12.92
C THR A 35 16.94 12.08 13.05
N GLY A 36 16.77 11.32 11.97
CA GLY A 36 16.84 9.85 11.94
C GLY A 36 15.60 9.16 12.52
N GLN A 37 14.59 9.91 12.94
CA GLN A 37 13.32 9.36 13.41
C GLN A 37 12.45 8.95 12.23
N MET A 38 12.07 7.66 12.20
CA MET A 38 11.03 7.15 11.32
C MET A 38 9.68 7.18 12.05
N GLN A 39 8.69 7.84 11.46
CA GLN A 39 7.34 7.92 11.98
C GLN A 39 6.42 7.29 10.95
N CYS A 40 5.97 6.07 11.21
CA CYS A 40 4.95 5.42 10.39
C CYS A 40 3.57 5.67 10.99
N LYS A 41 2.68 6.25 10.19
CA LYS A 41 1.29 6.50 10.57
C LYS A 41 0.37 5.76 9.62
N ILE A 42 -0.59 5.04 10.19
CA ILE A 42 -1.67 4.44 9.43
C ILE A 42 -2.67 5.55 9.06
N HIS A 43 -3.22 5.48 7.85
CA HIS A 43 -4.24 6.43 7.46
C HIS A 43 -5.50 6.21 8.30
N ASP A 44 -5.75 7.10 9.28
CA ASP A 44 -6.88 7.04 10.21
C ASP A 44 -8.25 7.14 9.51
N SER A 45 -8.30 7.61 8.26
CA SER A 45 -9.55 7.79 7.50
C SER A 45 -9.34 7.69 6.00
N MET A 46 -10.32 7.12 5.27
CA MET A 46 -10.33 7.07 3.80
C MET A 46 -10.29 8.47 3.14
N LEU A 47 -10.72 9.51 3.86
CA LEU A 47 -10.83 10.88 3.36
C LEU A 47 -9.47 11.62 3.26
N ALA A 48 -8.44 11.13 3.94
CA ALA A 48 -7.09 11.74 3.91
C ALA A 48 -6.22 11.25 2.75
N LEU A 49 -6.75 10.36 1.90
CA LEU A 49 -6.02 9.72 0.81
C LEU A 49 -6.49 10.28 -0.53
N SER A 50 -5.56 10.66 -1.42
CA SER A 50 -5.89 11.14 -2.78
C SER A 50 -6.74 10.12 -3.55
N GLY A 51 -7.65 10.59 -4.41
CA GLY A 51 -8.59 9.74 -5.14
C GLY A 51 -7.92 8.62 -5.95
N ASP A 52 -6.73 8.87 -6.48
CA ASP A 52 -5.94 7.86 -7.21
C ASP A 52 -5.55 6.66 -6.33
N LEU A 53 -5.19 6.89 -5.06
CA LEU A 53 -4.84 5.82 -4.13
C LEU A 53 -6.08 5.05 -3.64
N GLN A 54 -7.25 5.70 -3.60
CA GLN A 54 -8.51 5.02 -3.29
C GLN A 54 -8.92 4.07 -4.42
N ALA A 55 -8.74 4.48 -5.67
CA ALA A 55 -8.93 3.60 -6.82
C ALA A 55 -7.95 2.41 -6.78
N ALA A 56 -6.67 2.67 -6.46
CA ALA A 56 -5.68 1.60 -6.28
C ALA A 56 -6.08 0.62 -5.16
N ARG A 57 -6.61 1.09 -4.01
CA ARG A 57 -7.18 0.22 -2.96
C ARG A 57 -8.25 -0.70 -3.51
N ALA A 58 -9.25 -0.15 -4.19
CA ALA A 58 -10.34 -0.94 -4.75
C ALA A 58 -9.83 -2.02 -5.71
N LEU A 59 -8.92 -1.65 -6.64
CA LEU A 59 -8.32 -2.60 -7.59
C LEU A 59 -7.52 -3.71 -6.89
N THR A 60 -6.76 -3.38 -5.84
CA THR A 60 -6.02 -4.41 -5.08
C THR A 60 -6.95 -5.38 -4.35
N ILE A 61 -8.09 -4.92 -3.84
CA ILE A 61 -9.07 -5.79 -3.19
C ILE A 61 -9.72 -6.70 -4.23
N ILE A 62 -10.14 -6.14 -5.37
CA ILE A 62 -10.76 -6.90 -6.46
C ILE A 62 -9.80 -7.97 -6.98
N SER A 63 -8.52 -7.65 -7.18
CA SER A 63 -7.53 -8.62 -7.67
C SER A 63 -7.29 -9.77 -6.67
N ILE A 64 -7.30 -9.49 -5.36
CA ILE A 64 -7.20 -10.52 -4.32
C ILE A 64 -8.42 -11.44 -4.37
N VAL A 65 -9.63 -10.89 -4.44
CA VAL A 65 -10.87 -11.68 -4.49
C VAL A 65 -10.90 -12.57 -5.74
N LEU A 66 -10.60 -11.99 -6.91
CA LEU A 66 -10.53 -12.74 -8.17
C LEU A 66 -9.43 -13.81 -8.13
N GLY A 67 -8.27 -13.51 -7.52
CA GLY A 67 -7.19 -14.47 -7.33
C GLY A 67 -7.61 -15.67 -6.47
N ILE A 68 -8.30 -15.42 -5.36
CA ILE A 68 -8.84 -16.48 -4.49
C ILE A 68 -9.86 -17.34 -5.24
N LEU A 69 -10.80 -16.71 -5.94
CA LEU A 69 -11.80 -17.42 -6.75
C LEU A 69 -11.14 -18.27 -7.84
N GLY A 70 -10.13 -17.73 -8.53
CA GLY A 70 -9.36 -18.46 -9.54
C GLY A 70 -8.63 -19.66 -8.97
N VAL A 71 -8.01 -19.52 -7.78
CA VAL A 71 -7.36 -20.63 -7.08
C VAL A 71 -8.37 -21.70 -6.67
N LEU A 72 -9.55 -21.32 -6.17
CA LEU A 72 -10.60 -22.27 -5.80
C LEU A 72 -11.11 -23.08 -7.01
N VAL A 73 -11.34 -22.41 -8.14
CA VAL A 73 -11.73 -23.07 -9.40
C VAL A 73 -10.62 -24.01 -9.89
N ALA A 74 -9.36 -23.57 -9.82
CA ALA A 74 -8.22 -24.40 -10.20
C ALA A 74 -8.09 -25.66 -9.32
N ILE A 75 -8.37 -25.55 -8.02
CA ILE A 75 -8.35 -26.69 -7.09
C ILE A 75 -9.52 -27.64 -7.41
N MET A 76 -10.74 -27.15 -7.61
CA MET A 76 -11.90 -28.00 -7.96
C MET A 76 -11.72 -28.72 -9.30
N GLY A 77 -11.06 -28.09 -10.27
CA GLY A 77 -10.75 -28.69 -11.58
C GLY A 77 -9.52 -29.59 -11.59
N ALA A 78 -8.72 -29.63 -10.51
CA ALA A 78 -7.57 -30.49 -10.43
C ALA A 78 -8.03 -31.96 -10.32
N LYS A 79 -7.43 -32.84 -11.13
CA LYS A 79 -7.73 -34.28 -11.12
C LYS A 79 -7.54 -34.92 -9.73
N CYS A 80 -6.76 -34.30 -8.85
CA CYS A 80 -6.54 -34.76 -7.47
C CYS A 80 -7.74 -34.51 -6.53
N THR A 81 -8.79 -33.80 -6.96
CA THR A 81 -9.97 -33.46 -6.15
C THR A 81 -11.26 -34.08 -6.71
N ASN A 82 -11.18 -34.72 -7.87
CA ASN A 82 -12.26 -35.52 -8.44
C ASN A 82 -12.11 -36.98 -7.99
N CYS A 83 -12.69 -37.32 -6.84
CA CYS A 83 -12.86 -38.71 -6.40
C CYS A 83 -13.76 -39.49 -7.36
#